data_AF-A0A6C0JCE2-F1
#
_entry.id   AF-A0A6C0JCE2-F1
#
_cell.length_a   1.000
_cell.length_b   1.000
_cell.length_c   1.000
_cell.angle_alpha   90.00
_cell.angle_beta   90.00
_cell.angle_gamma   90.00
#
_symmetry.space_group_name_H-M   'P 1'
#
loop_
_entity.id
_entity.type
_entity.pdbx_description
1 polymer ?
#
loop_
_entity_poly.entity_id
_entity_poly.type
_entity_poly.pdbx_seq_one_letter_code
_entity_poly.pdbx_strand_id
1 'polypeptide(L)'
;MNYKKACEILDVSEKHLDEDVKKAYFRMALRYHPDKYKEDNGDKFKEVKSAYDFLLHGKKNVGKIEMDENINYKELIKMCIRYFSPENNWDTLFMDTSFTGIIKDYQNISLKIFDRLNKDKAKQVYDFLFKFNYVLGINEEVLSKYKEVLQKKMVYDNIIILNPSLKDLLNDNIFKLEVDGTEFYVPLWHHELHFSLQEKDLIVRCEPDIPKEIWINESNNMYIQKQISINDLFEKGFYEFKVGEKSFKINSYSLKITKEKQIVLLKESGILRINEEHTYDTTLRSDIYVEVFLV
;
A
#
# COMPACT_ATOMS: atom_id res chain seq x y z
N MET A 1 -39.08 -23.80 -20.53
CA MET A 1 -38.35 -23.41 -19.30
C MET A 1 -39.37 -23.04 -18.23
N ASN A 2 -39.13 -23.33 -16.95
CA ASN A 2 -39.96 -22.82 -15.84
C ASN A 2 -39.07 -22.04 -14.85
N TYR A 3 -39.68 -21.25 -13.96
CA TYR A 3 -38.96 -20.35 -13.06
C TYR A 3 -37.96 -21.07 -12.16
N LYS A 4 -38.39 -22.13 -11.49
CA LYS A 4 -37.55 -22.90 -10.58
C LYS A 4 -36.33 -23.49 -11.30
N LYS A 5 -36.55 -24.11 -12.47
CA LYS A 5 -35.47 -24.66 -13.30
C LYS A 5 -34.50 -23.56 -13.78
N ALA A 6 -35.00 -22.36 -14.11
CA ALA A 6 -34.14 -21.25 -14.51
C ALA A 6 -33.27 -20.73 -13.34
N CYS A 7 -33.84 -20.65 -12.14
CA CYS A 7 -33.09 -20.31 -10.92
C CYS A 7 -32.03 -21.38 -10.59
N GLU A 8 -32.37 -22.66 -10.73
CA GLU A 8 -31.45 -23.79 -10.53
C GLU A 8 -30.29 -23.77 -11.54
N ILE A 9 -30.56 -23.52 -12.83
CA ILE A 9 -29.52 -23.44 -13.88
C ILE A 9 -28.52 -22.31 -13.61
N LEU A 10 -29.01 -21.15 -13.13
CA LEU A 10 -28.17 -20.00 -12.84
C LEU A 10 -27.53 -20.05 -11.44
N ASP A 11 -27.92 -21.02 -10.61
CA ASP A 11 -27.51 -21.12 -9.22
C ASP A 11 -27.81 -19.81 -8.46
N VAL A 12 -29.08 -19.42 -8.49
CA VAL A 12 -29.58 -18.18 -7.89
C VAL A 12 -30.85 -18.44 -7.09
N SER A 13 -31.03 -17.74 -5.97
CA SER A 13 -32.20 -17.88 -5.10
C SER A 13 -33.49 -17.52 -5.82
N GLU A 14 -34.59 -18.21 -5.50
CA GLU A 14 -35.93 -17.85 -6.01
C GLU A 14 -36.37 -16.44 -5.59
N LYS A 15 -35.75 -15.86 -4.54
CA LYS A 15 -35.97 -14.48 -4.06
C LYS A 15 -34.83 -13.53 -4.43
N HIS A 16 -34.26 -13.69 -5.61
CA HIS A 16 -33.17 -12.87 -6.14
C HIS A 16 -33.60 -11.47 -6.60
N LEU A 17 -32.63 -10.56 -6.66
CA LEU A 17 -32.73 -9.29 -7.38
C LEU A 17 -32.28 -9.46 -8.85
N ASP A 18 -32.68 -8.52 -9.71
CA ASP A 18 -32.31 -8.54 -11.13
C ASP A 18 -30.79 -8.44 -11.35
N GLU A 19 -30.07 -7.76 -10.46
CA GLU A 19 -28.61 -7.71 -10.50
C GLU A 19 -27.97 -9.07 -10.19
N ASP A 20 -28.58 -9.86 -9.30
CA ASP A 20 -28.07 -11.18 -8.93
C ASP A 20 -28.18 -12.14 -10.12
N VAL A 21 -29.25 -12.02 -10.91
CA VAL A 21 -29.43 -12.77 -12.17
C VAL A 21 -28.30 -12.48 -13.14
N LYS A 22 -27.89 -11.22 -13.29
CA LYS A 22 -26.77 -10.83 -14.18
C LYS A 22 -25.42 -11.36 -13.69
N LYS A 23 -25.16 -11.26 -12.39
CA LYS A 23 -23.95 -11.81 -11.75
C LYS A 23 -23.88 -13.32 -11.93
N ALA A 24 -24.98 -14.00 -11.65
CA ALA A 24 -25.14 -15.44 -11.82
C ALA A 24 -24.94 -15.86 -13.28
N TYR A 25 -25.48 -15.09 -14.23
CA TYR A 25 -25.29 -15.32 -15.66
C TYR A 25 -23.83 -15.26 -16.08
N PHE A 26 -23.10 -14.19 -15.76
CA PHE A 26 -21.66 -14.11 -16.08
C PHE A 26 -20.87 -15.26 -15.46
N ARG A 27 -21.18 -15.63 -14.21
CA ARG A 27 -20.53 -16.74 -13.49
C ARG A 27 -20.75 -18.08 -14.19
N MET A 28 -22.01 -18.40 -14.54
CA MET A 28 -22.33 -19.66 -15.22
C MET A 28 -21.86 -19.67 -16.68
N ALA A 29 -21.94 -18.54 -17.38
CA ALA A 29 -21.46 -18.40 -18.75
C ALA A 29 -19.94 -18.60 -18.82
N LEU A 30 -19.16 -17.98 -17.93
CA LEU A 30 -17.71 -18.19 -17.86
C LEU A 30 -17.32 -19.61 -17.45
N ARG A 31 -18.16 -20.30 -16.67
CA ARG A 31 -17.94 -21.69 -16.23
C ARG A 31 -18.20 -22.70 -17.34
N TYR A 32 -19.31 -22.58 -18.06
CA TYR A 32 -19.77 -23.54 -19.06
C TYR A 32 -19.48 -23.16 -20.51
N HIS A 33 -18.70 -22.10 -20.73
CA HIS A 33 -18.30 -21.68 -22.07
C HIS A 33 -17.61 -22.83 -22.84
N PRO A 34 -17.92 -23.08 -24.13
CA PRO A 34 -17.36 -24.19 -24.92
C PRO A 34 -15.82 -24.26 -24.96
N ASP A 35 -15.15 -23.10 -24.96
CA ASP A 35 -13.68 -23.04 -24.88
C ASP A 35 -13.11 -23.70 -23.60
N LYS A 36 -13.85 -23.67 -22.49
CA LYS A 36 -13.45 -24.16 -21.16
C LYS A 36 -14.11 -25.49 -20.81
N TYR A 37 -15.37 -25.68 -21.17
CA TYR A 37 -16.16 -26.88 -20.89
C TYR A 37 -16.52 -27.60 -22.20
N LYS A 38 -15.80 -28.69 -22.48
CA LYS A 38 -15.89 -29.42 -23.77
C LYS A 38 -16.75 -30.69 -23.70
N GLU A 39 -17.38 -30.98 -22.56
CA GLU A 39 -18.03 -32.27 -22.32
C GLU A 39 -19.40 -32.40 -23.01
N ASP A 40 -20.05 -31.30 -23.39
CA ASP A 40 -21.45 -31.29 -23.86
C ASP A 40 -21.69 -30.49 -25.14
N ASN A 41 -20.64 -30.22 -25.92
CA ASN A 41 -20.71 -29.40 -27.14
C ASN A 41 -21.38 -28.01 -26.94
N GLY A 42 -21.36 -27.47 -25.72
CA GLY A 42 -21.91 -26.15 -25.41
C GLY A 42 -23.41 -26.15 -25.05
N ASP A 43 -24.01 -27.30 -24.80
CA ASP A 43 -25.43 -27.38 -24.45
C ASP A 43 -25.75 -26.66 -23.14
N LYS A 44 -24.93 -26.83 -22.08
CA LYS A 44 -25.09 -26.07 -20.83
C LYS A 44 -24.97 -24.57 -21.02
N PHE A 45 -24.11 -24.11 -21.92
CA PHE A 45 -23.97 -22.69 -22.21
C PHE A 45 -25.26 -22.09 -22.80
N LYS A 46 -25.92 -22.84 -23.71
CA LYS A 46 -27.23 -22.46 -24.27
C LYS A 46 -28.34 -22.50 -23.21
N GLU A 47 -28.30 -23.47 -22.30
CA GLU A 47 -29.24 -23.54 -21.18
C GLU A 47 -29.10 -22.33 -20.24
N VAL A 48 -27.85 -21.93 -19.92
CA VAL A 48 -27.55 -20.74 -19.11
C VAL A 48 -28.12 -19.47 -19.74
N LYS A 49 -27.93 -19.27 -21.06
CA LYS A 49 -28.55 -18.15 -21.79
C LYS A 49 -30.08 -18.21 -21.76
N SER A 50 -30.65 -19.39 -22.02
CA SER A 50 -32.11 -19.58 -22.00
C SER A 50 -32.72 -19.28 -20.63
N ALA A 51 -32.03 -19.66 -19.54
CA ALA A 51 -32.46 -19.37 -18.18
C ALA A 51 -32.39 -17.86 -17.88
N TYR A 52 -31.31 -17.19 -18.29
CA TYR A 52 -31.15 -15.74 -18.15
C TYR A 52 -32.23 -14.96 -18.89
N ASP A 53 -32.47 -15.30 -20.16
CA ASP A 53 -33.51 -14.68 -20.99
C ASP A 53 -34.90 -14.86 -20.39
N PHE A 54 -35.18 -16.03 -19.81
CA PHE A 54 -36.45 -16.32 -19.15
C PHE A 54 -36.64 -15.48 -17.88
N LEU A 55 -35.63 -15.38 -17.00
CA LEU A 55 -35.74 -14.63 -15.73
C LEU A 55 -35.82 -13.10 -15.92
N LEU A 56 -35.33 -12.59 -17.05
CA LEU A 56 -35.44 -11.18 -17.42
C LEU A 56 -36.55 -10.88 -18.43
N HIS A 57 -37.30 -11.88 -18.88
CA HIS A 57 -38.39 -11.70 -19.84
C HIS A 57 -39.45 -10.74 -19.27
N GLY A 58 -39.74 -9.66 -20.00
CA GLY A 58 -40.74 -8.65 -19.61
C GLY A 58 -40.22 -7.53 -18.70
N LYS A 59 -38.95 -7.56 -18.27
CA LYS A 59 -38.32 -6.49 -17.47
C LYS A 59 -37.72 -5.40 -18.37
N LYS A 60 -38.54 -4.40 -18.74
CA LYS A 60 -38.18 -3.35 -19.72
C LYS A 60 -37.10 -2.36 -19.26
N ASN A 61 -36.83 -2.24 -17.96
CA ASN A 61 -35.92 -1.21 -17.41
C ASN A 61 -34.57 -1.74 -16.93
N VAL A 62 -34.29 -3.03 -17.13
CA VAL A 62 -33.04 -3.65 -16.68
C VAL A 62 -32.18 -3.82 -17.91
N GLY A 63 -31.16 -2.97 -18.10
CA GLY A 63 -30.25 -3.04 -19.26
C GLY A 63 -29.83 -4.48 -19.54
N LYS A 64 -30.39 -5.09 -20.59
CA LYS A 64 -30.27 -6.51 -20.89
C LYS A 64 -28.87 -6.76 -21.45
N ILE A 65 -28.23 -7.84 -21.01
CA ILE A 65 -26.96 -8.26 -21.59
C ILE A 65 -27.30 -8.98 -22.90
N GLU A 66 -27.02 -8.34 -24.03
CA GLU A 66 -27.11 -8.98 -25.35
C GLU A 66 -25.85 -9.79 -25.58
N MET A 67 -25.98 -11.12 -25.63
CA MET A 67 -24.87 -12.04 -25.78
C MET A 67 -25.12 -12.99 -26.95
N ASP A 68 -24.18 -13.01 -27.89
CA ASP A 68 -24.16 -13.96 -28.99
C ASP A 68 -23.94 -15.38 -28.45
N GLU A 69 -24.66 -16.36 -28.97
CA GLU A 69 -24.45 -17.79 -28.66
C GLU A 69 -23.08 -18.30 -29.12
N ASN A 70 -22.53 -17.68 -30.17
CA ASN A 70 -21.21 -17.98 -30.71
C ASN A 70 -20.14 -17.02 -30.19
N ILE A 71 -20.43 -16.28 -29.11
CA ILE A 71 -19.43 -15.42 -28.48
C ILE A 71 -18.19 -16.26 -28.14
N ASN A 72 -17.02 -15.75 -28.48
CA ASN A 72 -15.79 -16.40 -28.06
C ASN A 72 -15.47 -16.04 -26.60
N TYR A 73 -14.65 -16.85 -25.93
CA TYR A 73 -14.40 -16.70 -24.50
C TYR A 73 -13.78 -15.35 -24.14
N LYS A 74 -12.95 -14.81 -25.04
CA LYS A 74 -12.26 -13.53 -24.90
C LYS A 74 -13.22 -12.35 -24.89
N GLU A 75 -14.19 -12.33 -25.80
CA GLU A 75 -15.23 -11.30 -25.84
C GLU A 75 -16.17 -11.41 -24.63
N LEU A 76 -16.47 -12.62 -24.16
CA LEU A 76 -17.22 -12.82 -22.93
C LEU A 76 -16.50 -12.22 -21.70
N ILE A 77 -15.18 -12.41 -21.59
CA ILE A 77 -14.37 -11.80 -20.52
C ILE A 77 -14.39 -10.27 -20.61
N LYS A 78 -14.26 -9.70 -21.81
CA LYS A 78 -14.35 -8.24 -22.01
C LYS A 78 -15.70 -7.69 -21.56
N MET A 79 -16.80 -8.37 -21.90
CA MET A 79 -18.13 -7.99 -21.45
C MET A 79 -18.24 -8.03 -19.92
N CYS A 80 -17.69 -9.07 -19.28
CA CYS A 80 -17.65 -9.21 -17.83
C CYS A 80 -16.92 -8.03 -17.18
N ILE A 81 -15.71 -7.68 -17.66
CA ILE A 81 -14.95 -6.55 -17.12
C ILE A 81 -15.67 -5.22 -17.30
N ARG A 82 -16.19 -4.93 -18.50
CA ARG A 82 -16.93 -3.69 -18.76
C ARG A 82 -18.15 -3.55 -17.84
N TYR A 83 -18.76 -4.67 -17.47
CA TYR A 83 -19.89 -4.68 -16.56
C TYR A 83 -19.48 -4.45 -15.09
N PHE A 84 -18.43 -5.13 -14.63
CA PHE A 84 -18.03 -5.13 -13.22
C PHE A 84 -17.05 -4.03 -12.83
N SER A 85 -16.29 -3.53 -13.80
CA SER A 85 -15.26 -2.51 -13.61
C SER A 85 -15.21 -1.58 -14.84
N PRO A 86 -16.29 -0.82 -15.12
CA PRO A 86 -16.34 0.13 -16.23
C PRO A 86 -15.29 1.25 -16.12
N GLU A 87 -14.83 1.55 -14.90
CA GLU A 87 -13.75 2.51 -14.62
C GLU A 87 -12.37 2.04 -15.10
N ASN A 88 -12.23 0.77 -15.49
CA ASN A 88 -10.95 0.20 -15.82
C ASN A 88 -10.47 0.65 -17.21
N ASN A 89 -9.24 1.16 -17.29
CA ASN A 89 -8.67 1.75 -18.50
C ASN A 89 -7.78 0.79 -19.30
N TRP A 90 -8.04 -0.53 -19.18
CA TRP A 90 -7.25 -1.54 -19.86
C TRP A 90 -7.41 -1.46 -21.38
N ASP A 91 -6.29 -1.26 -22.07
CA ASP A 91 -6.27 -1.23 -23.52
C ASP A 91 -6.57 -2.61 -24.12
N THR A 92 -7.02 -2.61 -25.37
CA THR A 92 -7.40 -3.84 -26.08
C THR A 92 -6.25 -4.82 -26.19
N LEU A 93 -4.99 -4.36 -26.32
CA LEU A 93 -3.84 -5.25 -26.45
C LEU A 93 -3.58 -6.00 -25.14
N PHE A 94 -3.60 -5.30 -24.01
CA PHE A 94 -3.48 -5.89 -22.68
C PHE A 94 -4.59 -6.91 -22.41
N MET A 95 -5.83 -6.52 -22.73
CA MET A 95 -7.00 -7.38 -22.62
C MET A 95 -6.84 -8.68 -23.41
N ASP A 96 -6.38 -8.53 -24.65
CA ASP A 96 -6.35 -9.61 -25.62
C ASP A 96 -5.22 -10.60 -25.38
N THR A 97 -4.09 -10.11 -24.88
CA THR A 97 -2.87 -10.90 -24.71
C THR A 97 -2.72 -11.40 -23.27
N SER A 98 -2.73 -10.47 -22.33
CA SER A 98 -2.32 -10.73 -20.95
C SER A 98 -3.49 -11.21 -20.11
N PHE A 99 -4.57 -10.42 -20.07
CA PHE A 99 -5.70 -10.73 -19.19
C PHE A 99 -6.44 -12.00 -19.62
N THR A 100 -6.69 -12.15 -20.93
CA THR A 100 -7.30 -13.37 -21.46
C THR A 100 -6.44 -14.60 -21.16
N GLY A 101 -5.11 -14.50 -21.28
CA GLY A 101 -4.19 -15.59 -20.92
C GLY A 101 -4.21 -15.93 -19.43
N ILE A 102 -4.35 -14.92 -18.56
CA ILE A 102 -4.44 -15.11 -17.11
C ILE A 102 -5.72 -15.85 -16.70
N ILE A 103 -6.85 -15.56 -17.35
CA ILE A 103 -8.14 -16.19 -17.04
C ILE A 103 -8.31 -17.56 -17.72
N LYS A 104 -7.78 -17.73 -18.94
CA LYS A 104 -8.02 -18.93 -19.75
C LYS A 104 -7.35 -20.20 -19.19
N ASP A 105 -6.14 -20.07 -18.63
CA ASP A 105 -5.36 -21.22 -18.16
C ASP A 105 -5.08 -21.13 -16.65
N TYR A 106 -5.75 -21.93 -15.82
CA TYR A 106 -5.52 -22.02 -14.37
C TYR A 106 -4.20 -22.75 -13.98
N GLN A 107 -3.19 -22.71 -14.84
CA GLN A 107 -1.93 -23.45 -14.72
C GLN A 107 -0.69 -22.53 -14.76
N ASN A 108 0.51 -23.10 -14.88
CA ASN A 108 1.78 -22.38 -14.81
C ASN A 108 1.96 -21.26 -15.87
N ILE A 109 1.21 -21.27 -16.97
CA ILE A 109 1.31 -20.25 -18.03
C ILE A 109 0.72 -18.91 -17.57
N SER A 110 -0.41 -18.92 -16.88
CA SER A 110 -1.04 -17.69 -16.39
C SER A 110 -0.22 -17.01 -15.29
N LEU A 111 0.42 -17.80 -14.42
CA LEU A 111 1.40 -17.29 -13.45
C LEU A 111 2.60 -16.64 -14.13
N LYS A 112 3.12 -17.23 -15.23
CA LYS A 112 4.21 -16.60 -16.01
C LYS A 112 3.78 -15.31 -16.68
N ILE A 113 2.54 -15.24 -17.20
CA ILE A 113 2.02 -14.02 -17.80
C ILE A 113 1.84 -12.95 -16.72
N PHE A 114 1.26 -13.30 -15.57
CA PHE A 114 1.08 -12.41 -14.43
C PHE A 114 2.42 -11.91 -13.86
N ASP A 115 3.43 -12.78 -13.78
CA ASP A 115 4.78 -12.42 -13.35
C ASP A 115 5.51 -11.48 -14.33
N ARG A 116 5.10 -11.44 -15.61
CA ARG A 116 5.63 -10.48 -16.59
C ARG A 116 4.92 -9.12 -16.54
N LEU A 117 3.82 -9.00 -15.82
CA LEU A 117 3.15 -7.71 -15.64
C LEU A 117 3.99 -6.79 -14.75
N ASN A 118 3.95 -5.49 -15.04
CA ASN A 118 4.49 -4.46 -14.15
C ASN A 118 3.67 -4.42 -12.83
N LYS A 119 4.24 -3.80 -11.79
CA LYS A 119 3.67 -3.74 -10.42
C LYS A 119 2.22 -3.24 -10.44
N ASP A 120 1.96 -2.13 -11.12
CA ASP A 120 0.63 -1.51 -11.15
C ASP A 120 -0.41 -2.36 -11.86
N LYS A 121 -0.08 -2.92 -13.03
CA LYS A 121 -0.99 -3.81 -13.76
C LYS A 121 -1.19 -5.12 -13.02
N ALA A 122 -0.15 -5.69 -12.42
CA ALA A 122 -0.27 -6.89 -11.59
C ALA A 122 -1.22 -6.65 -10.40
N LYS A 123 -1.10 -5.49 -9.74
CA LYS A 123 -2.00 -5.08 -8.65
C LYS A 123 -3.44 -4.90 -9.13
N GLN A 124 -3.66 -4.13 -10.20
CA GLN A 124 -5.00 -3.94 -10.79
C GLN A 124 -5.66 -5.28 -11.17
N VAL A 125 -4.88 -6.18 -11.79
CA VAL A 125 -5.38 -7.52 -12.14
C VAL A 125 -5.70 -8.31 -10.88
N TYR A 126 -4.80 -8.37 -9.90
CA TYR A 126 -5.05 -9.10 -8.66
C TYR A 126 -6.30 -8.59 -7.92
N ASP A 127 -6.45 -7.27 -7.79
CA ASP A 127 -7.60 -6.65 -7.14
C ASP A 127 -8.90 -7.03 -7.85
N PHE A 128 -8.90 -7.05 -9.19
CA PHE A 128 -10.04 -7.52 -9.98
C PHE A 128 -10.33 -9.00 -9.74
N LEU A 129 -9.30 -9.87 -9.84
CA LEU A 129 -9.45 -11.31 -9.65
C LEU A 129 -9.98 -11.64 -8.25
N PHE A 130 -9.49 -10.94 -7.22
CA PHE A 130 -9.91 -11.11 -5.83
C PHE A 130 -11.34 -10.61 -5.61
N LYS A 131 -11.64 -9.37 -6.01
CA LYS A 131 -12.96 -8.73 -5.83
C LYS A 131 -14.08 -9.49 -6.54
N PHE A 132 -13.79 -10.03 -7.73
CA PHE A 132 -14.77 -10.73 -8.56
C PHE A 132 -14.58 -12.26 -8.56
N ASN A 133 -13.86 -12.81 -7.59
CA ASN A 133 -13.60 -14.26 -7.54
C ASN A 133 -14.89 -15.09 -7.54
N TYR A 134 -15.94 -14.61 -6.87
CA TYR A 134 -17.24 -15.29 -6.83
C TYR A 134 -17.86 -15.47 -8.23
N VAL A 135 -17.51 -14.63 -9.21
CA VAL A 135 -17.93 -14.73 -10.61
C VAL A 135 -16.94 -15.59 -11.41
N LEU A 136 -15.65 -15.37 -11.21
CA LEU A 136 -14.58 -16.00 -12.01
C LEU A 136 -14.33 -17.47 -11.62
N GLY A 137 -14.69 -17.85 -10.39
CA GLY A 137 -14.52 -19.21 -9.86
C GLY A 137 -13.06 -19.65 -9.81
N ILE A 138 -12.15 -18.76 -9.39
CA ILE A 138 -10.72 -19.06 -9.28
C ILE A 138 -10.48 -19.80 -7.96
N ASN A 139 -9.74 -20.91 -8.04
CA ASN A 139 -9.33 -21.67 -6.86
C ASN A 139 -8.45 -20.80 -5.92
N GLU A 140 -8.68 -20.90 -4.61
CA GLU A 140 -7.90 -20.21 -3.57
C GLU A 140 -6.40 -20.50 -3.66
N GLU A 141 -6.00 -21.71 -4.05
CA GLU A 141 -4.59 -22.05 -4.26
C GLU A 141 -3.94 -21.20 -5.35
N VAL A 142 -4.69 -20.92 -6.43
CA VAL A 142 -4.21 -20.11 -7.56
C VAL A 142 -4.17 -18.63 -7.18
N LEU A 143 -5.19 -18.13 -6.46
CA LEU A 143 -5.18 -16.77 -5.93
C LEU A 143 -4.03 -16.53 -4.96
N SER A 144 -3.71 -17.52 -4.12
CA SER A 144 -2.58 -17.44 -3.18
C SER A 144 -1.25 -17.31 -3.94
N LYS A 145 -1.06 -18.06 -5.03
CA LYS A 145 0.13 -17.93 -5.90
C LYS A 145 0.23 -16.55 -6.55
N TYR A 146 -0.87 -16.00 -7.05
CA TYR A 146 -0.86 -14.62 -7.56
C TYR A 146 -0.52 -13.59 -6.48
N LYS A 147 -1.05 -13.79 -5.26
CA LYS A 147 -0.74 -12.94 -4.10
C LYS A 147 0.74 -13.01 -3.74
N GLU A 148 1.35 -14.19 -3.73
CA GLU A 148 2.78 -14.35 -3.48
C GLU A 148 3.65 -13.67 -4.56
N VAL A 149 3.26 -13.79 -5.84
CA VAL A 149 3.96 -13.10 -6.94
C VAL A 149 3.84 -11.59 -6.80
N LEU A 150 2.65 -11.08 -6.48
CA LEU A 150 2.43 -9.66 -6.23
C LEU A 150 3.24 -9.17 -5.02
N GLN A 151 3.23 -9.93 -3.92
CA GLN A 151 4.04 -9.63 -2.75
C GLN A 151 5.53 -9.60 -3.09
N LYS A 152 6.07 -10.57 -3.83
CA LYS A 152 7.47 -10.55 -4.30
C LYS A 152 7.79 -9.30 -5.15
N LYS A 153 6.84 -8.83 -5.96
CA LYS A 153 6.95 -7.58 -6.74
C LYS A 153 6.88 -6.32 -5.87
N MET A 154 6.37 -6.42 -4.64
CA MET A 154 6.28 -5.34 -3.66
C MET A 154 7.32 -5.45 -2.54
N VAL A 155 8.02 -6.60 -2.43
CA VAL A 155 9.05 -6.89 -1.40
C VAL A 155 10.31 -6.05 -1.59
N TYR A 156 10.54 -5.53 -2.80
CA TYR A 156 11.73 -4.73 -3.15
C TYR A 156 11.39 -3.28 -3.44
N ASP A 157 10.44 -2.69 -2.70
CA ASP A 157 10.58 -1.27 -2.43
C ASP A 157 11.88 -1.16 -1.62
N ASN A 158 12.95 -0.66 -2.25
CA ASN A 158 14.31 -0.75 -1.69
C ASN A 158 14.32 0.03 -0.37
N ILE A 159 14.31 -0.66 0.78
CA ILE A 159 14.42 0.00 2.07
C ILE A 159 15.89 0.21 2.35
N ILE A 160 16.34 1.46 2.31
CA ILE A 160 17.67 1.85 2.73
C ILE A 160 17.56 2.49 4.11
N ILE A 161 18.18 1.86 5.10
CA ILE A 161 18.27 2.40 6.46
C ILE A 161 19.57 3.20 6.55
N LEU A 162 19.43 4.48 6.88
CA LEU A 162 20.54 5.36 7.22
C LEU A 162 20.57 5.53 8.74
N ASN A 163 21.77 5.48 9.32
CA ASN A 163 21.98 5.67 10.75
C ASN A 163 22.70 7.00 10.99
N PRO A 164 22.01 8.16 10.88
CA PRO A 164 22.63 9.45 11.12
C PRO A 164 23.03 9.60 12.59
N SER A 165 24.16 10.26 12.84
CA SER A 165 24.56 10.62 14.20
C SER A 165 23.80 11.85 14.70
N LEU A 166 23.79 12.08 16.01
CA LEU A 166 23.25 13.33 16.58
C LEU A 166 23.92 14.60 16.01
N LYS A 167 25.19 14.50 15.61
CA LYS A 167 25.90 15.60 14.93
C LYS A 167 25.24 15.88 13.57
N ASP A 168 24.94 14.84 12.81
CA ASP A 168 24.34 14.98 11.49
C ASP A 168 22.95 15.62 11.54
N LEU A 169 22.13 15.18 12.49
CA LEU A 169 20.78 15.71 12.70
C LEU A 169 20.79 17.19 13.12
N LEU A 170 21.69 17.57 14.03
CA LEU A 170 21.76 18.94 14.56
C LEU A 170 22.42 19.94 13.61
N ASN A 171 23.25 19.46 12.69
CA ASN A 171 23.92 20.29 11.67
C ASN A 171 23.17 20.31 10.33
N ASP A 172 21.94 19.77 10.30
CA ASP A 172 21.05 19.79 9.13
C ASP A 172 21.67 19.09 7.90
N ASN A 173 22.43 18.02 8.15
CA ASN A 173 23.17 17.34 7.08
C ASN A 173 22.20 16.65 6.09
N ILE A 174 22.52 16.76 4.80
CA ILE A 174 21.85 16.06 3.71
C ILE A 174 22.80 14.97 3.21
N PHE A 175 22.35 13.71 3.27
CA PHE A 175 23.12 12.57 2.81
C PHE A 175 22.92 12.36 1.31
N LYS A 176 24.02 12.17 0.57
CA LYS A 176 23.99 11.85 -0.85
C LYS A 176 24.04 10.33 -1.03
N LEU A 177 22.94 9.77 -1.50
CA LEU A 177 22.73 8.34 -1.70
C LEU A 177 22.75 8.02 -3.20
N GLU A 178 23.58 7.08 -3.63
CA GLU A 178 23.64 6.64 -5.02
C GLU A 178 23.03 5.23 -5.16
N VAL A 179 21.96 5.10 -5.96
CA VAL A 179 21.27 3.82 -6.21
C VAL A 179 21.07 3.67 -7.72
N ASP A 180 21.50 2.54 -8.28
CA ASP A 180 21.39 2.23 -9.72
C ASP A 180 21.94 3.37 -10.62
N GLY A 181 23.00 4.07 -10.18
CA GLY A 181 23.63 5.19 -10.89
C GLY A 181 22.84 6.50 -10.87
N THR A 182 21.78 6.59 -10.06
CA THR A 182 21.01 7.82 -9.81
C THR A 182 21.30 8.35 -8.42
N GLU A 183 21.47 9.67 -8.30
CA GLU A 183 21.77 10.34 -7.04
C GLU A 183 20.49 10.84 -6.35
N PHE A 184 20.37 10.53 -5.07
CA PHE A 184 19.29 10.96 -4.18
C PHE A 184 19.87 11.79 -3.04
N TYR A 185 19.20 12.89 -2.71
CA TYR A 185 19.57 13.77 -1.61
C TYR A 185 18.58 13.53 -0.47
N VAL A 186 19.08 13.06 0.66
CA VAL A 186 18.29 12.61 1.79
C VAL A 186 18.52 13.54 2.98
N PRO A 187 17.60 14.49 3.24
CA PRO A 187 17.55 15.24 4.48
C PRO A 187 17.50 14.33 5.71
N LEU A 188 18.56 14.33 6.51
CA LEU A 188 18.69 13.37 7.62
C LEU A 188 17.73 13.64 8.79
N TRP A 189 17.07 14.80 8.82
CA TRP A 189 16.07 15.14 9.83
C TRP A 189 14.67 14.57 9.57
N HIS A 190 14.45 13.90 8.43
CA HIS A 190 13.21 13.18 8.16
C HIS A 190 13.31 11.74 8.64
N HIS A 191 12.25 11.20 9.24
CA HIS A 191 12.20 9.80 9.69
C HIS A 191 12.13 8.82 8.52
N GLU A 192 11.39 9.18 7.48
CA GLU A 192 11.18 8.35 6.29
C GLU A 192 10.94 9.22 5.06
N LEU A 193 11.55 8.83 3.94
CA LEU A 193 11.42 9.51 2.65
C LEU A 193 11.12 8.49 1.54
N HIS A 194 10.20 8.86 0.65
CA HIS A 194 9.77 8.04 -0.48
C HIS A 194 10.24 8.68 -1.77
N PHE A 195 11.03 7.94 -2.54
CA PHE A 195 11.50 8.34 -3.86
C PHE A 195 10.93 7.40 -4.92
N SER A 196 10.14 7.93 -5.85
CA SER A 196 9.66 7.15 -7.00
C SER A 196 10.75 7.03 -8.06
N LEU A 197 11.29 5.82 -8.25
CA LEU A 197 12.03 5.46 -9.45
C LEU A 197 11.06 4.84 -10.46
N GLN A 198 11.30 5.05 -11.75
CA GLN A 198 10.45 4.66 -12.89
C GLN A 198 9.64 3.35 -12.71
N GLU A 199 10.25 2.28 -12.17
CA GLU A 199 9.60 0.99 -11.90
C GLU A 199 9.78 0.45 -10.46
N LYS A 200 10.35 1.25 -9.53
CA LYS A 200 10.61 0.86 -8.12
C LYS A 200 10.36 2.03 -7.18
N ASP A 201 9.82 1.78 -5.99
CA ASP A 201 9.83 2.79 -4.93
C ASP A 201 11.10 2.59 -4.07
N LEU A 202 11.83 3.66 -3.81
CA LEU A 202 12.95 3.69 -2.87
C LEU A 202 12.46 4.34 -1.57
N ILE A 203 12.49 3.58 -0.48
CA ILE A 203 12.13 4.07 0.84
C ILE A 203 13.43 4.25 1.62
N VAL A 204 13.71 5.47 2.04
CA VAL A 204 14.87 5.76 2.88
C VAL A 204 14.38 6.03 4.30
N ARG A 205 14.80 5.22 5.26
CA ARG A 205 14.46 5.37 6.68
C ARG A 205 15.69 5.87 7.44
N CYS A 206 15.51 6.93 8.22
CA CYS A 206 16.57 7.47 9.08
C CYS A 206 16.36 6.95 10.50
N GLU A 207 17.22 6.04 10.94
CA GLU A 207 17.21 5.47 12.28
C GLU A 207 18.46 5.95 13.03
N PRO A 208 18.40 7.11 13.71
CA PRO A 208 19.59 7.73 14.26
C PRO A 208 20.21 6.94 15.41
N ASP A 209 21.54 6.85 15.42
CA ASP A 209 22.29 6.26 16.53
C ASP A 209 22.34 7.25 17.71
N ILE A 210 21.45 7.05 18.69
CA ILE A 210 21.29 7.92 19.86
C ILE A 210 21.71 7.24 21.18
N PRO A 211 22.38 7.96 22.10
CA PRO A 211 22.67 7.47 23.44
C PRO A 211 21.40 7.21 24.27
N LYS A 212 21.48 6.30 25.26
CA LYS A 212 20.34 5.90 26.12
C LYS A 212 19.69 7.03 26.92
N GLU A 213 20.42 8.12 27.13
CA GLU A 213 19.99 9.31 27.87
C GLU A 213 19.26 10.34 27.00
N ILE A 214 19.08 10.05 25.70
CA ILE A 214 18.44 10.93 24.73
C ILE A 214 17.29 10.18 24.04
N TRP A 215 16.19 10.89 23.85
CA TRP A 215 15.05 10.44 23.04
C TRP A 215 14.66 11.53 22.04
N ILE A 216 14.17 11.12 20.88
CA ILE A 216 13.64 12.02 19.85
C ILE A 216 12.21 11.55 19.57
N ASN A 217 11.26 12.47 19.53
CA ASN A 217 9.87 12.14 19.18
C ASN A 217 9.57 12.39 17.69
N GLU A 218 8.36 12.05 17.26
CA GLU A 218 7.90 12.22 15.86
C GLU A 218 8.02 13.67 15.35
N SER A 219 7.86 14.66 16.22
CA SER A 219 8.01 16.09 15.87
C SER A 219 9.45 16.60 15.97
N ASN A 220 10.42 15.70 16.05
CA ASN A 220 11.84 15.97 16.22
C ASN A 220 12.22 16.68 17.52
N ASN A 221 11.33 16.79 18.50
CA ASN A 221 11.68 17.32 19.82
C ASN A 221 12.62 16.32 20.52
N MET A 222 13.69 16.85 21.09
CA MET A 222 14.68 16.06 21.81
C MET A 222 14.42 16.09 23.31
N TYR A 223 14.57 14.95 23.97
CA TYR A 223 14.47 14.80 25.41
C TYR A 223 15.80 14.27 25.92
N ILE A 224 16.36 14.92 26.94
CA ILE A 224 17.70 14.61 27.44
C ILE A 224 17.66 14.51 28.94
N GLN A 225 18.13 13.40 29.51
CA GLN A 225 18.27 13.25 30.94
C GLN A 225 19.66 13.66 31.41
N LYS A 226 19.74 14.50 32.45
CA LYS A 226 20.99 14.92 33.08
C LYS A 226 20.89 14.89 34.60
N GLN A 227 21.92 14.31 35.23
CA GLN A 227 22.16 14.42 36.66
C GLN A 227 23.17 15.53 36.89
N ILE A 228 22.82 16.52 37.71
CA ILE A 228 23.62 17.72 37.92
C ILE A 228 23.93 17.84 39.41
N SER A 229 25.21 17.95 39.76
CA SER A 229 25.61 18.16 41.15
C SER A 229 25.20 19.56 41.63
N ILE A 230 24.54 19.61 42.80
CA ILE A 230 24.16 20.89 43.43
C ILE A 230 25.41 21.73 43.76
N ASN A 231 26.49 21.08 44.22
CA ASN A 231 27.73 21.77 44.58
C ASN A 231 28.37 22.42 43.35
N ASP A 232 28.50 21.68 42.25
CA ASP A 232 29.06 22.21 41.00
C ASP A 232 28.23 23.37 40.46
N LEU A 233 26.90 23.25 40.54
CA LEU A 233 25.97 24.28 40.09
C LEU A 233 26.04 25.55 40.97
N PHE A 234 26.27 25.39 42.27
CA PHE A 234 26.46 26.49 43.21
C PHE A 234 27.77 27.24 42.96
N GLU A 235 28.88 26.51 42.75
CA GLU A 235 30.19 27.12 42.50
C GLU A 235 30.27 27.82 41.13
N LYS A 236 29.78 27.17 40.08
CA LYS A 236 29.92 27.68 38.69
C LYS A 236 28.77 28.59 38.28
N GLY A 237 27.61 28.51 38.95
CA GLY A 237 26.39 29.24 38.59
C GLY A 237 25.66 28.71 37.36
N PHE A 238 26.20 27.70 36.68
CA PHE A 238 25.59 27.05 35.52
C PHE A 238 26.15 25.64 35.31
N TYR A 239 25.43 24.85 34.52
CA TYR A 239 25.84 23.55 34.02
C TYR A 239 25.91 23.60 32.50
N GLU A 240 27.01 23.13 31.92
CA GLU A 240 27.22 23.05 30.47
C GLU A 240 27.33 21.59 30.05
N PHE A 241 26.69 21.24 28.93
CA PHE A 241 26.77 19.90 28.36
C PHE A 241 26.76 19.98 26.83
N LYS A 242 27.25 18.90 26.19
CA LYS A 242 27.29 18.78 24.74
C LYS A 242 26.30 17.74 24.24
N VAL A 243 25.73 18.01 23.07
CA VAL A 243 24.90 17.06 22.30
C VAL A 243 25.36 17.15 20.85
N GLY A 244 25.92 16.06 20.32
CA GLY A 244 26.69 16.12 19.08
C GLY A 244 27.85 17.10 19.22
N GLU A 245 27.87 18.14 18.39
CA GLU A 245 28.88 19.22 18.44
C GLU A 245 28.39 20.51 19.11
N LYS A 246 27.09 20.60 19.44
CA LYS A 246 26.50 21.81 20.04
C LYS A 246 26.66 21.77 21.56
N SER A 247 27.06 22.91 22.13
CA SER A 247 27.09 23.15 23.57
C SER A 247 25.80 23.82 24.04
N PHE A 248 25.26 23.36 25.16
CA PHE A 248 24.08 23.90 25.80
C PHE A 248 24.37 24.26 27.25
N LYS A 249 23.73 25.32 27.73
CA LYS A 249 23.94 25.88 29.07
C LYS A 249 22.62 25.94 29.83
N ILE A 250 22.62 25.45 31.06
CA ILE A 250 21.52 25.56 32.02
C ILE A 250 22.01 26.42 33.19
N ASN A 251 21.36 27.56 33.41
CA ASN A 251 21.76 28.46 34.50
C ASN A 251 21.13 28.02 35.83
N SER A 252 21.86 28.19 36.93
CA SER A 252 21.41 27.79 38.27
C SER A 252 20.09 28.45 38.68
N TYR A 253 19.87 29.71 38.32
CA TYR A 253 18.65 30.45 38.64
C TYR A 253 17.38 29.90 37.96
N SER A 254 17.52 29.09 36.90
CA SER A 254 16.37 28.42 36.26
C SER A 254 15.94 27.13 36.96
N LEU A 255 16.71 26.68 37.95
CA LEU A 255 16.49 25.44 38.68
C LEU A 255 16.09 25.74 40.13
N LYS A 256 15.22 24.91 40.68
CA LYS A 256 14.83 24.92 42.09
C LYS A 256 15.55 23.78 42.81
N ILE A 257 15.97 24.01 44.06
CA ILE A 257 16.52 22.94 44.89
C ILE A 257 15.35 22.06 45.34
N THR A 258 15.17 20.93 44.68
CA THR A 258 14.11 19.95 44.96
C THR A 258 14.60 18.54 44.64
N LYS A 259 13.98 17.54 45.28
CA LYS A 259 14.18 16.11 44.97
C LYS A 259 13.40 15.67 43.73
N GLU A 260 12.43 16.46 43.30
CA GLU A 260 11.67 16.18 42.09
C GLU A 260 12.47 16.50 40.84
N LYS A 261 12.21 15.75 39.78
CA LYS A 261 12.75 16.06 38.46
C LYS A 261 12.22 17.38 37.94
N GLN A 262 13.05 18.10 37.20
CA GLN A 262 12.71 19.40 36.63
C GLN A 262 12.91 19.36 35.12
N ILE A 263 12.09 20.08 34.36
CA ILE A 263 12.22 20.15 32.91
C ILE A 263 12.68 21.56 32.54
N VAL A 264 13.84 21.65 31.92
CA VAL A 264 14.36 22.88 31.30
C VAL A 264 14.09 22.83 29.81
N LEU A 265 13.36 23.82 29.30
CA LEU A 265 13.03 23.93 27.88
C LEU A 265 14.03 24.85 27.16
N LEU A 266 14.72 24.32 26.16
CA LEU A 266 15.54 25.08 25.22
C LEU A 266 14.77 25.18 23.91
N LYS A 267 14.14 26.35 23.67
CA LYS A 267 13.28 26.57 22.51
C LYS A 267 14.08 26.64 21.22
N GLU A 268 13.51 26.10 20.14
CA GLU A 268 14.03 26.20 18.76
C GLU A 268 15.52 25.80 18.62
N SER A 269 15.98 24.93 19.51
CA SER A 269 17.38 24.55 19.65
C SER A 269 17.65 23.11 19.20
N GLY A 270 16.60 22.37 18.87
CA GLY A 270 16.65 20.97 18.46
C GLY A 270 16.90 20.75 16.97
N ILE A 271 16.44 19.60 16.50
CA ILE A 271 16.52 19.16 15.11
C ILE A 271 15.48 19.95 14.27
N LEU A 272 15.71 20.10 12.97
CA LEU A 272 14.71 20.72 12.09
C LEU A 272 13.36 20.00 12.17
N ARG A 273 12.26 20.75 12.10
CA ARG A 273 10.93 20.14 12.01
C ARG A 273 10.73 19.53 10.62
N ILE A 274 10.06 18.38 10.59
CA ILE A 274 9.67 17.75 9.34
C ILE A 274 8.58 18.61 8.68
N ASN A 275 8.80 18.95 7.41
CA ASN A 275 7.83 19.60 6.56
C ASN A 275 7.53 18.66 5.38
N GLU A 276 6.29 18.16 5.33
CA GLU A 276 5.82 17.20 4.33
C GLU A 276 5.64 17.85 2.94
N GLU A 277 5.33 19.15 2.89
CA GLU A 277 5.17 19.89 1.63
C GLU A 277 6.52 20.34 1.05
N HIS A 278 7.48 20.63 1.93
CA HIS A 278 8.80 21.15 1.57
C HIS A 278 9.91 20.36 2.29
N THR A 279 10.34 19.26 1.68
CA THR A 279 11.28 18.29 2.27
C THR A 279 12.62 18.91 2.70
N TYR A 280 13.06 19.99 2.06
CA TYR A 280 14.33 20.67 2.36
C TYR A 280 14.17 21.93 3.22
N ASP A 281 13.00 22.15 3.82
CA ASP A 281 12.74 23.31 4.67
C ASP A 281 13.63 23.31 5.92
N THR A 282 14.33 24.42 6.14
CA THR A 282 15.22 24.65 7.28
C THR A 282 14.76 25.79 8.19
N THR A 283 13.52 26.25 8.05
CA THR A 283 13.03 27.47 8.72
C THR A 283 12.67 27.26 10.19
N LEU A 284 12.14 26.08 10.55
CA LEU A 284 11.64 25.78 11.89
C LEU A 284 12.47 24.70 12.58
N ARG A 285 12.87 24.98 13.83
CA ARG A 285 13.51 24.01 14.71
C ARG A 285 12.55 23.48 15.78
N SER A 286 12.79 22.25 16.18
CA SER A 286 12.14 21.64 17.33
C SER A 286 12.75 22.13 18.64
N ASP A 287 12.14 21.75 19.76
CA ASP A 287 12.61 22.10 21.09
C ASP A 287 13.45 20.98 21.71
N ILE A 288 14.31 21.35 22.66
CA ILE A 288 15.02 20.39 23.52
C ILE A 288 14.48 20.50 24.94
N TYR A 289 14.03 19.38 25.49
CA TYR A 289 13.56 19.22 26.86
C TYR A 289 14.65 18.51 27.67
N VAL A 290 15.26 19.22 28.62
CA VAL A 290 16.27 18.64 29.51
C VAL A 290 15.62 18.27 30.83
N GLU A 291 15.50 16.99 31.10
CA GLU A 291 15.06 16.44 32.38
C GLU A 291 16.25 16.43 33.35
N VAL A 292 16.20 17.30 34.35
CA VAL A 292 17.25 17.55 35.31
C VAL A 292 16.93 16.88 36.64
N PHE A 293 17.86 16.07 37.11
CA PHE A 293 17.90 15.53 38.47
C PHE A 293 19.05 16.19 39.22
N LEU A 294 18.74 16.88 40.31
CA LEU A 294 19.76 17.46 41.18
C LEU A 294 20.25 16.40 42.16
N VAL A 295 21.57 16.23 42.22
CA VAL A 295 22.26 15.24 43.08
C VAL A 295 23.29 15.87 43.99
#